data_AF-A0A4R6W1N9-F1
#
_entry.id   AF-A0A4R6W1N9-F1
#
_cell.length_a   1.000
_cell.length_b   1.000
_cell.length_c   1.000
_cell.angle_alpha   90.00
_cell.angle_beta   90.00
_cell.angle_gamma   90.00
#
_symmetry.space_group_name_H-M   'P 1'
#
loop_
_entity.id
_entity.type
_entity.pdbx_description
1 polymer ?
#
loop_
_entity_poly.entity_id
_entity_poly.type
_entity_poly.pdbx_seq_one_letter_code
_entity_poly.pdbx_strand_id
1 'polypeptide(L)'
;MNIKNFALTGLLFSAVVAANAQQKLSDGTGDNGLTVSQNAILELASKNKGLLHTRVTLETTAKAYPMSAHVAGLMVYNTETRNDVVPGIYYNDGTKWVLASGGKATSISYNPTTYEISFVDATGTPVTIDFKEVVKKNETITTLVSLGEGQYKYTSENGTVTVVNVPADVIKNFETIVKEENVKNEIINLIKNIGGNVYYDGAKFTYVTNTGETKEITIKEIVQANETLTVLSYNQVTNALTYKDEKGKEEIINLNIGAIVYDSKTNTITYVDGKGGTTPLTLNETSLIYDQTTKVLTYTDSKGVSHEIDLGALVAAHETVTTITEDKGIYTYINEKNEKFEINVPKSVVNNFEIIVKDGPVTVNGDTFSTIEEYITHLANNVSNVSGSDFITVSGTGTVADPYKVSIKEGLPNTMLVTNAAGELEWATVTSIVKGNETITTLVNNSDGTYTYTSEDKTITTVDIPADVVNNIKNEGAIYNEIINILNAKTDLFVDNGDGTFTHTTVDGKEVKFDANTLTMLDNNDGTYTFTNANGETVTVDVIGDVVTNI
;
A
#
# COMPACT_ATOMS: atom_id res chain seq x y z
N MET A 1 73.10 71.17 -95.59
CA MET A 1 72.32 72.04 -94.68
C MET A 1 71.16 71.23 -94.13
N ASN A 2 70.97 71.26 -92.82
CA ASN A 2 69.83 70.83 -91.99
C ASN A 2 68.49 70.35 -92.64
N ILE A 3 68.01 69.20 -92.14
CA ILE A 3 66.72 69.00 -91.44
C ILE A 3 65.41 68.67 -92.23
N LYS A 4 64.72 67.61 -91.72
CA LYS A 4 63.28 67.24 -91.77
C LYS A 4 62.72 66.61 -93.08
N ASN A 5 62.15 65.38 -93.03
CA ASN A 5 60.82 64.93 -92.54
C ASN A 5 59.69 65.20 -93.58
N PHE A 6 58.61 64.42 -93.74
CA PHE A 6 58.10 63.23 -93.03
C PHE A 6 57.09 62.48 -93.95
N ALA A 7 57.09 61.15 -93.91
CA ALA A 7 55.94 60.27 -94.23
C ALA A 7 56.24 58.93 -93.54
N LEU A 8 55.68 58.58 -92.38
CA LEU A 8 54.25 58.40 -92.06
C LEU A 8 53.59 57.33 -92.95
N THR A 9 53.73 56.05 -92.59
CA THR A 9 52.69 55.25 -91.89
C THR A 9 53.10 53.77 -91.94
N GLY A 10 53.38 53.14 -90.79
CA GLY A 10 53.96 51.78 -90.75
C GLY A 10 53.84 51.10 -89.39
N LEU A 11 52.60 50.84 -89.00
CA LEU A 11 52.12 49.91 -87.97
C LEU A 11 53.19 49.07 -87.22
N LEU A 12 53.38 49.31 -85.91
CA LEU A 12 53.69 48.21 -84.99
C LEU A 12 53.21 48.48 -83.56
N PHE A 13 52.29 47.62 -83.12
CA PHE A 13 51.72 47.55 -81.78
C PHE A 13 52.73 46.82 -80.86
N SER A 14 52.97 47.32 -79.65
CA SER A 14 53.71 46.55 -78.63
C SER A 14 53.10 46.77 -77.25
N ALA A 15 52.20 45.86 -76.86
CA ALA A 15 51.66 45.80 -75.52
C ALA A 15 52.66 45.08 -74.61
N VAL A 16 53.13 45.76 -73.56
CA VAL A 16 53.98 45.14 -72.53
C VAL A 16 53.08 44.34 -71.60
N VAL A 17 53.11 43.01 -71.73
CA VAL A 17 52.46 42.11 -70.78
C VAL A 17 53.46 41.78 -69.67
N ALA A 18 53.18 42.21 -68.44
CA ALA A 18 53.97 41.82 -67.29
C ALA A 18 53.67 40.37 -66.92
N ALA A 19 54.65 39.47 -67.08
CA ALA A 19 54.54 38.08 -66.66
C ALA A 19 54.85 37.96 -65.16
N ASN A 20 53.83 37.65 -64.36
CA ASN A 20 54.02 37.27 -62.96
C ASN A 20 54.47 35.80 -62.91
N ALA A 21 55.74 35.55 -62.58
CA ALA A 21 56.26 34.19 -62.42
C ALA A 21 56.02 33.68 -60.98
N GLN A 22 55.03 32.81 -60.80
CA GLN A 22 54.89 32.01 -59.57
C GLN A 22 55.95 30.88 -59.57
N GLN A 23 56.57 30.63 -58.42
CA GLN A 23 57.68 29.68 -58.29
C GLN A 23 57.24 28.35 -57.66
N LYS A 24 56.93 27.38 -58.53
CA LYS A 24 56.85 25.96 -58.16
C LYS A 24 58.25 25.36 -58.16
N LEU A 25 58.67 24.75 -57.05
CA LEU A 25 59.90 23.97 -56.96
C LEU A 25 59.55 22.48 -57.04
N SER A 26 59.88 21.85 -58.17
CA SER A 26 59.63 20.43 -58.44
C SER A 26 60.94 19.69 -58.73
N ASP A 27 61.01 18.41 -58.38
CA ASP A 27 62.08 17.52 -58.81
C ASP A 27 61.71 16.64 -60.03
N GLY A 28 60.62 17.01 -60.70
CA GLY A 28 60.08 16.31 -61.88
C GLY A 28 59.28 15.04 -61.55
N THR A 29 59.23 14.62 -60.28
CA THR A 29 58.43 13.43 -59.89
C THR A 29 56.96 13.77 -59.63
N GLY A 30 56.65 15.01 -59.27
CA GLY A 30 55.33 15.47 -58.82
C GLY A 30 54.35 15.97 -59.90
N ASP A 31 54.72 15.99 -61.19
CA ASP A 31 54.01 16.77 -62.21
C ASP A 31 52.73 16.12 -62.81
N ASN A 32 52.12 15.16 -62.11
CA ASN A 32 50.86 14.53 -62.53
C ASN A 32 49.63 15.36 -62.14
N GLY A 33 49.49 16.57 -62.68
CA GLY A 33 48.21 17.30 -62.70
C GLY A 33 47.84 18.13 -61.46
N LEU A 34 48.78 18.46 -60.57
CA LEU A 34 48.53 19.43 -59.51
C LEU A 34 48.48 20.86 -60.08
N THR A 35 47.31 21.50 -59.97
CA THR A 35 47.13 22.93 -60.24
C THR A 35 47.84 23.76 -59.17
N VAL A 36 48.80 24.58 -59.59
CA VAL A 36 49.55 25.47 -58.68
C VAL A 36 48.58 26.34 -57.89
N SER A 37 48.75 26.39 -56.57
CA SER A 37 47.90 27.18 -55.69
C SER A 37 48.16 28.68 -55.89
N GLN A 38 47.14 29.43 -56.30
CA GLN A 38 47.23 30.89 -56.40
C GLN A 38 47.50 31.57 -55.04
N ASN A 39 47.27 30.86 -53.94
CA ASN A 39 47.51 31.32 -52.57
C ASN A 39 48.93 30.99 -52.06
N ALA A 40 49.78 30.33 -52.85
CA ALA A 40 51.14 29.96 -52.47
C ALA A 40 52.19 30.86 -53.16
N ILE A 41 53.07 31.47 -52.36
CA ILE A 41 54.27 32.15 -52.88
C ILE A 41 55.37 31.14 -53.24
N LEU A 42 55.44 30.03 -52.51
CA LEU A 42 56.31 28.89 -52.76
C LEU A 42 55.49 27.59 -52.69
N GLU A 43 55.58 26.76 -53.73
CA GLU A 43 54.98 25.43 -53.76
C GLU A 43 56.08 24.39 -53.97
N LEU A 44 56.11 23.33 -53.14
CA LEU A 44 57.08 22.24 -53.22
C LEU A 44 56.40 20.96 -53.71
N ALA A 45 56.81 20.43 -54.86
CA ALA A 45 56.17 19.29 -55.51
C ALA A 45 57.18 18.15 -55.78
N SER A 46 57.13 17.10 -54.95
CA SER A 46 57.86 15.85 -55.18
C SER A 46 57.04 14.69 -54.63
N LYS A 47 57.17 13.51 -55.25
CA LYS A 47 56.64 12.24 -54.70
C LYS A 47 57.57 11.61 -53.66
N ASN A 48 58.86 11.97 -53.69
CA ASN A 48 59.93 11.21 -53.03
C ASN A 48 60.81 12.09 -52.10
N LYS A 49 60.55 13.39 -52.00
CA LYS A 49 61.30 14.36 -51.19
C LYS A 49 60.34 15.28 -50.44
N GLY A 50 60.74 15.72 -49.25
CA GLY A 50 60.00 16.69 -48.44
C GLY A 50 60.83 17.93 -48.11
N LEU A 51 60.22 18.88 -47.40
CA LEU A 51 60.92 20.04 -46.85
C LEU A 51 61.76 19.64 -45.64
N LEU A 52 63.09 19.78 -45.76
CA LEU A 52 63.99 19.70 -44.62
C LEU A 52 64.11 21.08 -43.96
N HIS A 53 63.48 21.24 -42.80
CA HIS A 53 63.53 22.48 -42.02
C HIS A 53 64.95 22.80 -41.52
N THR A 54 65.23 24.10 -41.33
CA THR A 54 66.48 24.56 -40.72
C THR A 54 66.67 23.95 -39.34
N ARG A 55 67.80 23.26 -39.14
CA ARG A 55 68.15 22.66 -37.84
C ARG A 55 68.69 23.73 -36.90
N VAL A 56 68.17 23.78 -35.67
CA VAL A 56 68.56 24.73 -34.63
C VAL A 56 68.67 24.05 -33.26
N THR A 57 69.33 24.70 -32.32
CA THR A 57 69.40 24.29 -30.91
C THR A 57 68.53 25.23 -30.08
N LEU A 58 67.33 24.81 -29.70
CA LEU A 58 66.46 25.61 -28.83
C LEU A 58 66.89 25.44 -27.36
N GLU A 59 66.68 26.47 -26.53
CA GLU A 59 66.93 26.40 -25.08
C GLU A 59 65.69 26.07 -24.25
N THR A 60 64.57 26.71 -24.57
CA THR A 60 63.27 26.59 -23.90
C THR A 60 62.20 27.21 -24.80
N THR A 61 60.94 26.83 -24.67
CA THR A 61 59.88 27.38 -25.53
C THR A 61 59.72 28.90 -25.40
N ALA A 62 59.96 29.44 -24.20
CA ALA A 62 59.77 30.86 -23.87
C ALA A 62 60.93 31.79 -24.30
N LYS A 63 61.99 31.28 -24.93
CA LYS A 63 63.11 32.08 -25.44
C LYS A 63 63.18 32.03 -26.96
N ALA A 64 63.44 33.17 -27.59
CA ALA A 64 63.61 33.29 -29.04
C ALA A 64 64.86 32.55 -29.58
N TYR A 65 65.80 32.20 -28.69
CA TYR A 65 67.08 31.58 -29.02
C TYR A 65 66.92 30.38 -29.98
N PRO A 66 67.74 30.26 -31.06
CA PRO A 66 68.93 31.08 -31.37
C PRO A 66 68.64 32.42 -32.07
N MET A 67 67.38 32.81 -32.25
CA MET A 67 67.00 34.13 -32.79
C MET A 67 67.02 35.21 -31.70
N SER A 68 67.09 36.48 -32.10
CA SER A 68 67.01 37.64 -31.20
C SER A 68 65.58 38.02 -30.79
N ALA A 69 64.56 37.56 -31.52
CA ALA A 69 63.14 37.80 -31.23
C ALA A 69 62.27 36.65 -31.74
N HIS A 70 61.07 36.49 -31.17
CA HIS A 70 60.05 35.57 -31.68
C HIS A 70 59.43 36.14 -32.98
N VAL A 71 59.19 35.28 -33.96
CA VAL A 71 58.68 35.66 -35.29
C VAL A 71 57.57 34.69 -35.68
N ALA A 72 56.32 35.14 -35.65
CA ALA A 72 55.16 34.30 -35.93
C ALA A 72 55.26 33.60 -37.29
N GLY A 73 54.95 32.30 -37.33
CA GLY A 73 55.00 31.46 -38.53
C GLY A 73 56.39 30.91 -38.88
N LEU A 74 57.47 31.30 -38.18
CA LEU A 74 58.80 30.74 -38.41
C LEU A 74 58.85 29.26 -37.97
N MET A 75 59.24 28.36 -38.88
CA MET A 75 59.34 26.92 -38.62
C MET A 75 60.79 26.41 -38.67
N VAL A 76 61.17 25.60 -37.70
CA VAL A 76 62.53 25.05 -37.50
C VAL A 76 62.47 23.60 -37.03
N TYR A 77 63.58 22.86 -37.15
CA TYR A 77 63.76 21.57 -36.48
C TYR A 77 64.73 21.73 -35.31
N ASN A 78 64.24 21.59 -34.07
CA ASN A 78 65.10 21.55 -32.90
C ASN A 78 65.89 20.23 -32.86
N THR A 79 67.18 20.29 -32.51
CA THR A 79 68.05 19.12 -32.36
C THR A 79 68.40 18.78 -30.91
N GLU A 80 68.05 19.63 -29.94
CA GLU A 80 68.42 19.47 -28.53
C GLU A 80 67.28 18.90 -27.67
N THR A 81 67.63 18.14 -26.64
CA THR A 81 66.76 17.95 -25.46
C THR A 81 67.26 18.88 -24.35
N ARG A 82 66.52 19.95 -24.04
CA ARG A 82 66.93 20.95 -23.04
C ARG A 82 65.71 21.62 -22.43
N ASN A 83 65.65 21.74 -21.11
CA ASN A 83 64.48 22.28 -20.39
C ASN A 83 63.16 21.61 -20.87
N ASP A 84 62.26 22.39 -21.47
CA ASP A 84 60.96 21.97 -22.00
C ASP A 84 60.96 21.69 -23.53
N VAL A 85 62.12 21.80 -24.20
CA VAL A 85 62.27 21.48 -25.63
C VAL A 85 62.92 20.12 -25.87
N VAL A 86 62.47 19.44 -26.93
CA VAL A 86 62.93 18.11 -27.38
C VAL A 86 63.22 18.13 -28.88
N PRO A 87 63.97 17.17 -29.45
CA PRO A 87 64.18 17.11 -30.89
C PRO A 87 62.87 16.95 -31.66
N GLY A 88 62.61 17.82 -32.64
CA GLY A 88 61.32 17.87 -33.34
C GLY A 88 61.10 19.15 -34.13
N ILE A 89 60.04 19.20 -34.93
CA ILE A 89 59.64 20.42 -35.65
C ILE A 89 58.98 21.38 -34.65
N TYR A 90 59.37 22.65 -34.66
CA TYR A 90 58.71 23.72 -33.93
C TYR A 90 58.23 24.80 -34.91
N TYR A 91 57.08 25.39 -34.65
CA TYR A 91 56.71 26.70 -35.20
C TYR A 91 56.73 27.75 -34.09
N ASN A 92 56.97 28.99 -34.46
CA ASN A 92 56.95 30.12 -33.55
C ASN A 92 55.60 30.83 -33.65
N ASP A 93 54.93 31.12 -32.53
CA ASP A 93 53.61 31.79 -32.53
C ASP A 93 53.70 33.32 -32.46
N GLY A 94 54.92 33.87 -32.40
CA GLY A 94 55.20 35.29 -32.16
C GLY A 94 55.52 35.62 -30.70
N THR A 95 55.32 34.67 -29.78
CA THR A 95 55.61 34.82 -28.34
C THR A 95 56.45 33.68 -27.76
N LYS A 96 56.35 32.47 -28.31
CA LYS A 96 57.07 31.26 -27.89
C LYS A 96 57.27 30.29 -29.06
N TRP A 97 58.07 29.24 -28.84
CA TRP A 97 58.15 28.08 -29.72
C TRP A 97 57.09 27.04 -29.33
N VAL A 98 56.35 26.53 -30.31
CA VAL A 98 55.34 25.48 -30.14
C VAL A 98 55.80 24.23 -30.89
N LEU A 99 55.89 23.10 -30.19
CA LEU A 99 56.30 21.81 -30.75
C LEU A 99 55.19 21.29 -31.69
N ALA A 100 55.51 21.14 -32.97
CA ALA A 100 54.64 20.59 -34.00
C ALA A 100 54.67 19.05 -34.02
N SER A 101 54.47 18.42 -32.85
CA SER A 101 54.32 16.97 -32.71
C SER A 101 52.94 16.61 -32.17
N GLY A 102 52.28 15.62 -32.77
CA GLY A 102 51.11 15.00 -32.16
C GLY A 102 51.51 14.03 -31.04
N GLY A 103 51.03 14.26 -29.82
CA GLY A 103 50.95 13.21 -28.78
C GLY A 103 52.08 13.12 -27.75
N LYS A 104 51.86 13.74 -26.59
CA LYS A 104 52.04 13.07 -25.28
C LYS A 104 50.68 13.07 -24.60
N ALA A 105 49.88 12.04 -24.81
CA ALA A 105 48.48 11.95 -24.34
C ALA A 105 47.68 13.26 -24.55
N THR A 106 47.73 13.82 -25.77
CA THR A 106 46.94 14.99 -26.13
C THR A 106 45.51 14.58 -26.48
N SER A 107 44.55 15.49 -26.26
CA SER A 107 43.15 15.34 -26.69
C SER A 107 42.33 14.28 -25.94
N ILE A 108 42.32 14.33 -24.61
CA ILE A 108 41.22 13.71 -23.84
C ILE A 108 39.92 14.44 -24.20
N SER A 109 38.93 13.69 -24.66
CA SER A 109 37.59 14.19 -24.99
C SER A 109 36.55 13.34 -24.26
N TYR A 110 35.50 13.98 -23.77
CA TYR A 110 34.33 13.32 -23.18
C TYR A 110 33.10 13.64 -24.03
N ASN A 111 32.38 12.60 -24.46
CA ASN A 111 31.10 12.74 -25.13
C ASN A 111 29.96 12.56 -24.10
N PRO A 112 29.26 13.63 -23.69
CA PRO A 112 28.19 13.56 -22.69
C PRO A 112 26.92 12.85 -23.18
N THR A 113 26.79 12.56 -24.48
CA THR A 113 25.65 11.83 -25.04
C THR A 113 25.88 10.32 -25.06
N THR A 114 27.11 9.87 -25.33
CA THR A 114 27.45 8.43 -25.35
C THR A 114 28.07 7.94 -24.04
N TYR A 115 28.50 8.88 -23.17
CA TYR A 115 29.27 8.64 -21.94
C TYR A 115 30.66 8.04 -22.20
N GLU A 116 31.26 8.37 -23.34
CA GLU A 116 32.57 7.85 -23.73
C GLU A 116 33.69 8.85 -23.46
N ILE A 117 34.78 8.40 -22.84
CA ILE A 117 36.05 9.13 -22.77
C ILE A 117 36.96 8.58 -23.86
N SER A 118 37.42 9.44 -24.78
CA SER A 118 38.39 9.08 -25.82
C SER A 118 39.68 9.87 -25.67
N PHE A 119 40.82 9.21 -25.86
CA PHE A 119 42.15 9.82 -25.82
C PHE A 119 43.12 9.07 -26.74
N VAL A 120 44.29 9.64 -26.99
CA VAL A 120 45.39 8.96 -27.67
C VAL A 120 46.42 8.54 -26.62
N ASP A 121 46.78 7.26 -26.59
CA ASP A 121 47.72 6.73 -25.59
C ASP A 121 49.18 7.14 -25.86
N ALA A 122 50.10 6.69 -25.00
CA ALA A 122 51.53 6.97 -25.13
C ALA A 122 52.21 6.34 -26.37
N THR A 123 51.52 5.45 -27.08
CA THR A 123 51.99 4.82 -28.34
C THR A 123 51.43 5.49 -29.60
N GLY A 124 50.46 6.41 -29.45
CA GLY A 124 49.74 7.02 -30.57
C GLY A 124 48.44 6.30 -30.93
N THR A 125 48.01 5.32 -30.14
CA THR A 125 46.80 4.53 -30.40
C THR A 125 45.56 5.22 -29.80
N PRO A 126 44.46 5.41 -30.55
CA PRO A 126 43.19 5.87 -29.99
C PRO A 126 42.62 4.84 -29.01
N VAL A 127 42.24 5.28 -27.82
CA VAL A 127 41.58 4.49 -26.77
C VAL A 127 40.25 5.16 -26.45
N THR A 128 39.19 4.35 -26.38
CA THR A 128 37.85 4.77 -25.96
C THR A 128 37.42 3.93 -24.75
N ILE A 129 36.91 4.60 -23.72
CA ILE A 129 36.36 4.01 -22.49
C ILE A 129 34.88 4.36 -22.44
N ASP A 130 34.00 3.36 -22.49
CA ASP A 130 32.59 3.53 -22.15
C ASP A 130 32.45 3.62 -20.62
N PHE A 131 32.03 4.78 -20.11
CA PHE A 131 31.92 5.02 -18.68
C PHE A 131 30.71 4.30 -18.04
N LYS A 132 29.67 3.94 -18.80
CA LYS A 132 28.52 3.17 -18.28
C LYS A 132 28.95 1.77 -17.87
N GLU A 133 29.77 1.10 -18.69
CA GLU A 133 30.31 -0.23 -18.36
C GLU A 133 31.28 -0.19 -17.17
N VAL A 134 32.01 0.92 -17.00
CA VAL A 134 32.85 1.15 -15.80
C VAL A 134 32.01 1.32 -14.55
N VAL A 135 30.92 2.11 -14.60
CA VAL A 135 29.97 2.26 -13.49
C VAL A 135 29.31 0.93 -13.16
N LYS A 136 28.68 0.28 -14.15
CA LYS A 136 27.96 -0.99 -14.01
C LYS A 136 28.78 -2.13 -13.41
N LYS A 137 30.08 -2.19 -13.70
CA LYS A 137 30.99 -3.17 -13.10
C LYS A 137 31.27 -2.92 -11.60
N ASN A 138 31.05 -1.70 -11.13
CA ASN A 138 31.25 -1.29 -9.74
C ASN A 138 29.93 -1.13 -8.96
N GLU A 139 28.77 -1.28 -9.63
CA GLU A 139 27.45 -1.23 -8.99
C GLU A 139 27.28 -2.34 -7.93
N THR A 140 26.70 -1.99 -6.80
CA THR A 140 26.16 -2.93 -5.82
C THR A 140 24.76 -3.39 -6.25
N ILE A 141 24.36 -4.61 -5.85
CA ILE A 141 23.19 -5.30 -6.38
C ILE A 141 22.31 -5.81 -5.23
N THR A 142 21.05 -5.39 -5.20
CA THR A 142 20.04 -5.99 -4.31
C THR A 142 19.69 -7.42 -4.71
N THR A 143 19.45 -8.26 -3.70
CA THR A 143 19.06 -9.66 -3.90
C THR A 143 17.86 -10.03 -3.03
N LEU A 144 16.95 -10.83 -3.60
CA LEU A 144 15.87 -11.51 -2.88
C LEU A 144 16.00 -13.02 -3.16
N VAL A 145 16.26 -13.81 -2.13
CA VAL A 145 16.55 -15.25 -2.24
C VAL A 145 15.57 -16.03 -1.38
N SER A 146 14.89 -17.03 -1.95
CA SER A 146 14.06 -17.94 -1.14
C SER A 146 14.94 -18.83 -0.26
N LEU A 147 14.54 -18.97 1.00
CA LEU A 147 15.16 -19.88 1.97
C LEU A 147 14.39 -21.22 2.10
N GLY A 148 13.31 -21.40 1.33
CA GLY A 148 12.33 -22.47 1.53
C GLY A 148 11.26 -22.11 2.56
N GLU A 149 10.24 -22.96 2.71
CA GLU A 149 9.21 -22.87 3.77
C GLU A 149 8.53 -21.48 3.92
N GLY A 150 8.34 -20.75 2.81
CA GLY A 150 7.74 -19.41 2.83
C GLY A 150 8.63 -18.30 3.38
N GLN A 151 9.92 -18.56 3.58
CA GLN A 151 10.91 -17.58 4.03
C GLN A 151 11.72 -17.02 2.85
N TYR A 152 12.04 -15.72 2.92
CA TYR A 152 12.82 -15.01 1.90
C TYR A 152 13.85 -14.11 2.56
N LYS A 153 15.10 -14.15 2.07
CA LYS A 153 16.18 -13.25 2.47
C LYS A 153 16.31 -12.13 1.46
N TYR A 154 15.97 -10.93 1.87
CA TYR A 154 16.33 -9.69 1.18
C TYR A 154 17.72 -9.23 1.64
N THR A 155 18.55 -8.75 0.72
CA THR A 155 19.82 -8.07 0.99
C THR A 155 19.93 -6.84 0.09
N SER A 156 20.05 -5.65 0.67
CA SER A 156 20.20 -4.37 -0.06
C SER A 156 21.63 -4.11 -0.53
N GLU A 157 21.80 -3.06 -1.35
CA GLU A 157 23.07 -2.51 -1.85
C GLU A 157 24.14 -2.34 -0.75
N ASN A 158 23.73 -1.83 0.42
CA ASN A 158 24.62 -1.57 1.56
C ASN A 158 24.87 -2.82 2.45
N GLY A 159 24.32 -3.98 2.08
CA GLY A 159 24.48 -5.24 2.82
C GLY A 159 23.51 -5.42 3.99
N THR A 160 22.52 -4.55 4.17
CA THR A 160 21.46 -4.76 5.18
C THR A 160 20.62 -5.97 4.80
N VAL A 161 20.39 -6.87 5.76
CA VAL A 161 19.62 -8.11 5.54
C VAL A 161 18.30 -8.03 6.28
N THR A 162 17.21 -8.32 5.57
CA THR A 162 15.87 -8.50 6.13
C THR A 162 15.36 -9.88 5.76
N VAL A 163 14.81 -10.61 6.73
CA VAL A 163 14.14 -11.90 6.47
C VAL A 163 12.63 -11.68 6.54
N VAL A 164 11.94 -12.02 5.46
CA VAL A 164 10.48 -12.13 5.40
C VAL A 164 10.11 -13.55 5.79
N ASN A 165 9.25 -13.73 6.80
CA ASN A 165 8.83 -15.04 7.28
C ASN A 165 7.29 -15.14 7.27
N VAL A 166 6.75 -15.39 6.07
CA VAL A 166 5.30 -15.40 5.82
C VAL A 166 4.54 -16.30 6.80
N PRO A 167 4.96 -17.56 7.09
CA PRO A 167 4.25 -18.38 8.08
C PRO A 167 4.25 -17.78 9.49
N ALA A 168 5.37 -17.25 9.97
CA ALA A 168 5.45 -16.65 11.31
C ALA A 168 4.60 -15.37 11.41
N ASP A 169 4.58 -14.54 10.36
CA ASP A 169 3.78 -13.32 10.30
C ASP A 169 2.28 -13.61 10.25
N VAL A 170 1.86 -14.65 9.50
CA VAL A 170 0.46 -15.13 9.49
C VAL A 170 0.06 -15.70 10.85
N ILE A 171 0.90 -16.54 11.47
CA ILE A 171 0.62 -17.13 12.80
C ILE A 171 0.50 -16.02 13.85
N LYS A 172 1.41 -15.05 13.86
CA LYS A 172 1.41 -13.93 14.81
C LYS A 172 0.18 -13.05 14.69
N ASN A 173 -0.30 -12.83 13.47
CA ASN A 173 -1.48 -12.00 13.19
C ASN A 173 -2.79 -12.80 13.05
N PHE A 174 -2.77 -14.11 13.30
CA PHE A 174 -3.90 -14.99 13.03
C PHE A 174 -5.17 -14.54 13.76
N GLU A 175 -5.04 -14.11 15.03
CA GLU A 175 -6.17 -13.59 15.81
C GLU A 175 -6.81 -12.35 15.16
N THR A 176 -6.02 -11.45 14.58
CA THR A 176 -6.49 -10.27 13.84
C THR A 176 -7.18 -10.69 12.55
N ILE A 177 -6.59 -11.61 11.80
CA ILE A 177 -7.11 -12.11 10.52
C ILE A 177 -8.49 -12.76 10.70
N VAL A 178 -8.66 -13.65 11.69
CA VAL A 178 -9.94 -14.36 11.91
C VAL A 178 -11.01 -13.52 12.62
N LYS A 179 -10.64 -12.39 13.23
CA LYS A 179 -11.57 -11.41 13.80
C LYS A 179 -12.09 -10.40 12.78
N GLU A 180 -11.47 -10.29 11.61
CA GLU A 180 -11.96 -9.45 10.52
C GLU A 180 -13.35 -9.93 10.09
N GLU A 181 -14.31 -9.02 10.03
CA GLU A 181 -15.73 -9.40 10.00
C GLU A 181 -16.12 -10.12 8.70
N ASN A 182 -15.51 -9.80 7.56
CA ASN A 182 -15.78 -10.50 6.32
C ASN A 182 -15.13 -11.90 6.33
N VAL A 183 -13.88 -12.03 6.83
CA VAL A 183 -13.23 -13.35 7.00
C VAL A 183 -14.06 -14.25 7.91
N LYS A 184 -14.52 -13.71 9.05
CA LYS A 184 -15.42 -14.41 9.98
C LYS A 184 -16.73 -14.82 9.29
N ASN A 185 -17.37 -13.90 8.55
CA ASN A 185 -18.63 -14.17 7.87
C ASN A 185 -18.46 -15.23 6.77
N GLU A 186 -17.38 -15.20 5.99
CA GLU A 186 -17.13 -16.19 4.95
C GLU A 186 -16.77 -17.55 5.52
N ILE A 187 -16.00 -17.63 6.62
CA ILE A 187 -15.81 -18.90 7.34
C ILE A 187 -17.14 -19.44 7.89
N ILE A 188 -18.02 -18.58 8.41
CA ILE A 188 -19.37 -18.98 8.86
C ILE A 188 -20.24 -19.46 7.68
N ASN A 189 -20.21 -18.77 6.55
CA ASN A 189 -20.97 -19.11 5.36
C ASN A 189 -20.46 -20.43 4.74
N LEU A 190 -19.15 -20.64 4.70
CA LEU A 190 -18.54 -21.93 4.33
C LEU A 190 -19.03 -23.05 5.25
N ILE A 191 -18.97 -22.87 6.57
CA ILE A 191 -19.46 -23.88 7.52
C ILE A 191 -20.95 -24.18 7.31
N LYS A 192 -21.78 -23.16 7.07
CA LYS A 192 -23.22 -23.34 6.76
C LYS A 192 -23.49 -24.07 5.46
N ASN A 193 -22.63 -23.93 4.46
CA ASN A 193 -22.83 -24.45 3.10
C ASN A 193 -22.25 -25.85 2.87
N ILE A 194 -21.58 -26.44 3.86
CA ILE A 194 -20.98 -27.77 3.75
C ILE A 194 -21.94 -28.83 4.30
N GLY A 195 -22.06 -29.95 3.56
CA GLY A 195 -22.99 -31.04 3.81
C GLY A 195 -22.95 -31.58 5.23
N GLY A 196 -24.12 -31.91 5.77
CA GLY A 196 -24.29 -32.52 7.10
C GLY A 196 -24.07 -31.60 8.31
N ASN A 197 -23.57 -30.38 8.13
CA ASN A 197 -23.64 -29.37 9.19
C ASN A 197 -25.10 -28.96 9.41
N VAL A 198 -25.51 -28.92 10.69
CA VAL A 198 -26.83 -28.45 11.13
C VAL A 198 -26.64 -27.15 11.90
N TYR A 199 -27.07 -26.03 11.32
CA TYR A 199 -26.97 -24.69 11.92
C TYR A 199 -28.32 -24.28 12.53
N TYR A 200 -28.34 -23.86 13.79
CA TYR A 200 -29.52 -23.31 14.45
C TYR A 200 -29.40 -21.79 14.61
N ASP A 201 -30.35 -21.03 14.06
CA ASP A 201 -30.34 -19.56 14.11
C ASP A 201 -31.13 -18.97 15.30
N GLY A 202 -31.77 -19.82 16.11
CA GLY A 202 -32.68 -19.43 17.18
C GLY A 202 -34.16 -19.65 16.87
N ALA A 203 -34.52 -19.87 15.60
CA ALA A 203 -35.88 -20.14 15.13
C ALA A 203 -35.99 -21.42 14.28
N LYS A 204 -34.97 -21.73 13.48
CA LYS A 204 -34.93 -22.87 12.56
C LYS A 204 -33.56 -23.53 12.51
N PHE A 205 -33.57 -24.80 12.11
CA PHE A 205 -32.38 -25.52 11.69
C PHE A 205 -32.21 -25.39 10.17
N THR A 206 -31.00 -25.08 9.73
CA THR A 206 -30.58 -25.14 8.33
C THR A 206 -29.59 -26.28 8.19
N TYR A 207 -29.78 -27.16 7.22
CA TYR A 207 -28.85 -28.25 6.92
C TYR A 207 -28.64 -28.38 5.40
N VAL A 208 -27.46 -28.84 5.01
CA VAL A 208 -27.12 -29.06 3.58
C VAL A 208 -27.15 -30.55 3.27
N THR A 209 -27.89 -30.94 2.24
CA THR A 209 -28.01 -32.32 1.79
C THR A 209 -26.73 -32.85 1.15
N ASN A 210 -26.66 -34.16 0.92
CA ASN A 210 -25.63 -34.80 0.09
C ASN A 210 -25.57 -34.29 -1.37
N THR A 211 -26.58 -33.57 -1.86
CA THR A 211 -26.58 -32.94 -3.19
C THR A 211 -26.16 -31.47 -3.16
N GLY A 212 -25.77 -30.93 -2.01
CA GLY A 212 -25.44 -29.50 -1.84
C GLY A 212 -26.67 -28.58 -1.80
N GLU A 213 -27.87 -29.13 -1.59
CA GLU A 213 -29.10 -28.34 -1.45
C GLU A 213 -29.26 -27.88 0.01
N THR A 214 -29.35 -26.58 0.24
CA THR A 214 -29.67 -26.02 1.56
C THR A 214 -31.16 -26.21 1.85
N LYS A 215 -31.47 -26.94 2.92
CA LYS A 215 -32.83 -27.13 3.43
C LYS A 215 -32.98 -26.48 4.80
N GLU A 216 -34.19 -26.01 5.07
CA GLU A 216 -34.56 -25.43 6.36
C GLU A 216 -35.67 -26.27 6.97
N ILE A 217 -35.63 -26.42 8.30
CA ILE A 217 -36.68 -27.06 9.07
C ILE A 217 -36.77 -26.38 10.45
N THR A 218 -37.93 -25.81 10.75
CA THR A 218 -38.19 -25.18 12.06
C THR A 218 -38.38 -26.24 13.14
N ILE A 219 -38.19 -25.88 14.41
CA ILE A 219 -38.63 -26.75 15.52
C ILE A 219 -40.12 -27.08 15.38
N LYS A 220 -40.94 -26.14 14.88
CA LYS A 220 -42.35 -26.41 14.59
C LYS A 220 -42.53 -27.48 13.52
N GLU A 221 -41.77 -27.49 12.43
CA GLU A 221 -41.87 -28.51 11.38
C GLU A 221 -41.29 -29.86 11.82
N ILE A 222 -40.21 -29.88 12.59
CA ILE A 222 -39.75 -31.10 13.28
C ILE A 222 -40.86 -31.62 14.18
N VAL A 223 -41.44 -30.75 15.01
CA VAL A 223 -42.52 -31.12 15.93
C VAL A 223 -43.80 -31.47 15.18
N GLN A 224 -44.08 -30.95 13.98
CA GLN A 224 -45.25 -31.32 13.17
C GLN A 224 -45.05 -32.62 12.38
N ALA A 225 -43.83 -32.92 11.95
CA ALA A 225 -43.48 -34.18 11.30
C ALA A 225 -43.37 -35.35 12.30
N ASN A 226 -42.99 -35.04 13.55
CA ASN A 226 -42.93 -35.98 14.67
C ASN A 226 -44.09 -35.81 15.66
N GLU A 227 -45.05 -34.91 15.38
CA GLU A 227 -46.34 -34.86 16.07
C GLU A 227 -47.03 -36.12 15.62
N THR A 228 -47.10 -37.06 16.55
CA THR A 228 -47.87 -38.30 16.41
C THR A 228 -49.25 -37.92 15.91
N LEU A 229 -49.56 -38.26 14.65
CA LEU A 229 -50.81 -37.86 13.97
C LEU A 229 -51.99 -38.71 14.49
N THR A 230 -52.22 -38.59 15.80
CA THR A 230 -53.37 -39.07 16.54
C THR A 230 -54.59 -38.26 16.11
N VAL A 231 -55.14 -38.58 14.93
CA VAL A 231 -56.40 -38.01 14.48
C VAL A 231 -57.51 -38.75 15.21
N LEU A 232 -58.12 -38.07 16.18
CA LEU A 232 -59.32 -38.52 16.87
C LEU A 232 -60.53 -37.76 16.32
N SER A 233 -61.08 -38.26 15.20
CA SER A 233 -62.14 -37.56 14.45
C SER A 233 -63.53 -37.94 14.93
N TYR A 234 -64.34 -36.95 15.32
CA TYR A 234 -65.72 -37.17 15.76
C TYR A 234 -66.69 -37.22 14.58
N ASN A 235 -67.35 -38.37 14.39
CA ASN A 235 -68.46 -38.53 13.47
C ASN A 235 -69.78 -38.21 14.19
N GLN A 236 -70.35 -37.05 13.89
CA GLN A 236 -71.61 -36.56 14.48
C GLN A 236 -72.83 -37.44 14.16
N VAL A 237 -72.82 -38.16 13.03
CA VAL A 237 -73.96 -38.98 12.58
C VAL A 237 -74.02 -40.30 13.35
N THR A 238 -72.87 -40.87 13.68
CA THR A 238 -72.76 -42.10 14.48
C THR A 238 -72.52 -41.83 15.97
N ASN A 239 -72.21 -40.58 16.34
CA ASN A 239 -71.72 -40.15 17.65
C ASN A 239 -70.61 -41.09 18.15
N ALA A 240 -69.52 -41.14 17.38
CA ALA A 240 -68.35 -41.98 17.61
C ALA A 240 -67.07 -41.23 17.21
N LEU A 241 -65.96 -41.50 17.89
CA LEU A 241 -64.62 -41.07 17.50
C LEU A 241 -63.98 -42.14 16.62
N THR A 242 -63.22 -41.74 15.62
CA THR A 242 -62.28 -42.62 14.90
C THR A 242 -60.88 -42.17 15.24
N TYR A 243 -60.12 -43.01 15.94
CA TYR A 243 -58.69 -42.84 16.20
C TYR A 243 -57.89 -43.32 14.98
N LYS A 244 -56.82 -42.61 14.66
CA LYS A 244 -55.82 -43.01 13.67
C LYS A 244 -54.44 -43.00 14.31
N ASP A 245 -53.69 -44.08 14.14
CA ASP A 245 -52.32 -44.21 14.65
C ASP A 245 -51.28 -43.53 13.75
N GLU A 246 -50.04 -43.46 14.24
CA GLU A 246 -48.90 -42.80 13.62
C GLU A 246 -48.50 -43.43 12.29
N LYS A 247 -48.88 -44.71 12.08
CA LYS A 247 -48.62 -45.47 10.86
C LYS A 247 -49.79 -45.41 9.87
N GLY A 248 -50.87 -44.70 10.24
CA GLY A 248 -52.04 -44.45 9.42
C GLY A 248 -53.15 -45.50 9.50
N LYS A 249 -53.12 -46.43 10.48
CA LYS A 249 -54.19 -47.40 10.75
C LYS A 249 -55.32 -46.75 11.57
N GLU A 250 -56.57 -47.13 11.32
CA GLU A 250 -57.77 -46.52 11.94
C GLU A 250 -58.55 -47.50 12.85
N GLU A 251 -59.17 -46.96 13.92
CA GLU A 251 -59.88 -47.69 14.99
C GLU A 251 -61.06 -46.85 15.53
N ILE A 252 -62.17 -47.45 15.99
CA ILE A 252 -63.45 -46.73 16.25
C ILE A 252 -63.92 -46.87 17.71
N ILE A 253 -64.32 -45.74 18.32
CA ILE A 253 -64.74 -45.57 19.72
C ILE A 253 -66.16 -44.95 19.76
N ASN A 254 -67.13 -45.54 20.47
CA ASN A 254 -68.53 -45.06 20.49
C ASN A 254 -68.83 -44.15 21.72
N LEU A 255 -69.52 -43.02 21.53
CA LEU A 255 -69.79 -42.01 22.57
C LEU A 255 -71.29 -41.87 22.99
N ASN A 256 -72.19 -42.75 22.54
CA ASN A 256 -73.64 -42.65 22.82
C ASN A 256 -74.07 -43.08 24.25
N ILE A 257 -73.44 -42.56 25.31
CA ILE A 257 -73.53 -43.14 26.66
C ILE A 257 -73.80 -42.09 27.78
N GLY A 258 -75.00 -41.47 27.81
CA GLY A 258 -75.44 -40.51 28.88
C GLY A 258 -76.65 -39.62 28.51
N ALA A 259 -77.13 -38.74 29.43
CA ALA A 259 -78.25 -37.79 29.22
C ALA A 259 -78.21 -36.50 30.09
N ILE A 260 -78.92 -35.41 29.74
CA ILE A 260 -78.90 -34.10 30.45
C ILE A 260 -80.32 -33.54 30.71
N VAL A 261 -80.54 -32.82 31.82
CA VAL A 261 -81.81 -32.17 32.21
C VAL A 261 -81.58 -30.74 32.75
N TYR A 262 -82.41 -29.76 32.34
CA TYR A 262 -82.35 -28.37 32.81
C TYR A 262 -83.56 -28.02 33.70
N ASP A 263 -83.32 -27.34 34.84
CA ASP A 263 -84.39 -26.75 35.65
C ASP A 263 -84.45 -25.21 35.51
N SER A 264 -85.48 -24.76 34.79
CA SER A 264 -85.74 -23.35 34.52
C SER A 264 -86.25 -22.54 35.73
N LYS A 265 -86.51 -23.18 36.89
CA LYS A 265 -86.98 -22.50 38.11
C LYS A 265 -85.85 -22.08 39.03
N THR A 266 -84.74 -22.81 39.02
CA THR A 266 -83.56 -22.55 39.85
C THR A 266 -82.41 -21.92 39.08
N ASN A 267 -82.56 -21.76 37.75
CA ASN A 267 -81.53 -21.29 36.83
C ASN A 267 -80.26 -22.16 36.92
N THR A 268 -80.45 -23.49 36.86
CA THR A 268 -79.41 -24.50 37.10
C THR A 268 -79.55 -25.65 36.09
N ILE A 269 -78.43 -26.13 35.56
CA ILE A 269 -78.37 -27.30 34.65
C ILE A 269 -78.00 -28.54 35.47
N THR A 270 -78.40 -29.75 35.05
CA THR A 270 -78.12 -31.02 35.75
C THR A 270 -77.88 -32.20 34.80
N TYR A 271 -76.92 -33.08 35.13
CA TYR A 271 -76.56 -34.27 34.34
C TYR A 271 -77.24 -35.60 34.75
N VAL A 272 -77.16 -36.65 33.91
CA VAL A 272 -77.42 -38.08 34.19
C VAL A 272 -76.43 -39.01 33.44
N ASP A 273 -75.63 -39.81 34.15
CA ASP A 273 -74.59 -40.68 33.54
C ASP A 273 -75.07 -42.04 32.98
N GLY A 274 -74.18 -42.77 32.27
CA GLY A 274 -74.44 -44.06 31.62
C GLY A 274 -74.76 -45.26 32.54
N LYS A 275 -74.60 -45.11 33.86
CA LYS A 275 -75.07 -45.98 34.95
C LYS A 275 -76.20 -45.32 35.76
N GLY A 276 -76.24 -43.98 35.87
CA GLY A 276 -77.45 -43.19 36.19
C GLY A 276 -77.39 -42.04 37.24
N GLY A 277 -76.25 -41.40 37.56
CA GLY A 277 -76.10 -40.34 38.60
C GLY A 277 -76.05 -38.87 38.11
N THR A 278 -76.23 -37.85 39.00
CA THR A 278 -76.59 -36.44 38.64
C THR A 278 -75.94 -35.26 39.46
N THR A 279 -75.65 -34.06 38.87
CA THR A 279 -74.89 -32.89 39.47
C THR A 279 -75.24 -31.45 38.91
N PRO A 280 -75.18 -30.29 39.67
CA PRO A 280 -75.57 -28.90 39.20
C PRO A 280 -74.62 -27.63 39.41
N LEU A 281 -74.84 -26.45 38.71
CA LEU A 281 -73.90 -25.24 38.58
C LEU A 281 -74.52 -23.75 38.43
N THR A 282 -73.82 -22.60 38.77
CA THR A 282 -74.28 -21.12 38.73
C THR A 282 -73.17 -19.94 38.61
N LEU A 283 -73.48 -18.62 38.31
CA LEU A 283 -72.51 -17.48 37.87
C LEU A 283 -72.85 -15.91 38.14
N ASN A 284 -71.86 -14.93 38.19
CA ASN A 284 -71.94 -13.40 38.48
C ASN A 284 -70.84 -12.39 37.80
N GLU A 285 -70.85 -11.00 37.90
CA GLU A 285 -70.03 -9.91 37.14
C GLU A 285 -69.34 -8.61 37.86
N THR A 286 -68.74 -7.56 37.14
CA THR A 286 -67.71 -6.47 37.55
C THR A 286 -67.77 -4.95 37.07
N SER A 287 -66.90 -3.97 37.53
CA SER A 287 -66.82 -2.50 37.07
C SER A 287 -65.51 -1.61 37.32
N LEU A 288 -65.41 -0.34 36.81
CA LEU A 288 -64.21 0.61 36.84
C LEU A 288 -64.57 2.15 36.84
N ILE A 289 -63.82 3.05 37.52
CA ILE A 289 -64.11 4.53 37.70
C ILE A 289 -62.82 5.45 37.77
N TYR A 290 -62.87 6.75 37.42
CA TYR A 290 -61.78 7.76 37.56
C TYR A 290 -62.23 9.04 38.30
N ASP A 291 -61.41 9.58 39.22
CA ASP A 291 -61.66 10.86 39.92
C ASP A 291 -60.73 11.99 39.41
N GLN A 292 -61.34 12.98 38.74
CA GLN A 292 -60.65 14.14 38.17
C GLN A 292 -60.20 15.18 39.21
N THR A 293 -60.73 15.12 40.43
CA THR A 293 -60.47 16.05 41.54
C THR A 293 -59.19 15.67 42.27
N THR A 294 -59.06 14.39 42.61
CA THR A 294 -57.86 13.80 43.22
C THR A 294 -56.78 13.47 42.19
N LYS A 295 -57.13 13.40 40.90
CA LYS A 295 -56.27 12.93 39.79
C LYS A 295 -55.95 11.43 39.88
N VAL A 296 -56.86 10.65 40.47
CA VAL A 296 -56.66 9.22 40.79
C VAL A 296 -57.63 8.30 40.01
N LEU A 297 -57.13 7.18 39.47
CA LEU A 297 -57.89 6.18 38.70
C LEU A 297 -58.15 4.89 39.49
N THR A 298 -59.40 4.40 39.57
CA THR A 298 -59.85 3.33 40.49
C THR A 298 -60.58 2.15 39.79
N TYR A 299 -60.07 0.91 39.81
CA TYR A 299 -60.70 -0.27 39.15
C TYR A 299 -61.15 -1.39 40.11
N THR A 300 -62.28 -2.08 39.84
CA THR A 300 -62.86 -3.16 40.68
C THR A 300 -62.94 -4.53 39.97
N ASP A 301 -62.45 -5.59 40.60
CA ASP A 301 -62.29 -6.94 39.99
C ASP A 301 -63.51 -7.90 40.10
N SER A 302 -63.37 -9.12 39.55
CA SER A 302 -64.38 -10.21 39.55
C SER A 302 -64.61 -10.91 40.90
N LYS A 303 -64.08 -10.33 41.97
CA LYS A 303 -64.38 -10.67 43.37
C LYS A 303 -64.90 -9.44 44.14
N GLY A 304 -64.92 -8.26 43.53
CA GLY A 304 -65.46 -7.01 44.07
C GLY A 304 -64.44 -6.05 44.70
N VAL A 305 -63.14 -6.12 44.36
CA VAL A 305 -62.07 -5.39 45.06
C VAL A 305 -61.43 -4.26 44.23
N SER A 306 -61.24 -3.06 44.82
CA SER A 306 -60.83 -1.82 44.13
C SER A 306 -59.34 -1.37 44.28
N HIS A 307 -58.73 -0.71 43.28
CA HIS A 307 -57.29 -0.30 43.26
C HIS A 307 -57.02 1.08 42.60
N GLU A 308 -56.04 1.89 43.06
CA GLU A 308 -55.85 3.32 42.71
C GLU A 308 -54.47 3.76 42.10
N ILE A 309 -54.44 4.83 41.27
CA ILE A 309 -53.23 5.42 40.61
C ILE A 309 -53.28 6.97 40.53
N ASP A 310 -52.32 7.71 41.13
CA ASP A 310 -52.21 9.20 41.12
C ASP A 310 -51.33 9.76 39.97
N LEU A 311 -51.89 10.68 39.17
CA LEU A 311 -51.24 11.31 38.01
C LEU A 311 -50.69 12.73 38.26
N GLY A 312 -50.92 13.33 39.43
CA GLY A 312 -50.44 14.68 39.76
C GLY A 312 -48.95 14.72 40.10
N ALA A 313 -48.45 13.70 40.80
CA ALA A 313 -47.05 13.60 41.21
C ALA A 313 -46.06 13.46 40.03
N LEU A 314 -46.52 13.00 38.87
CA LEU A 314 -45.68 12.71 37.69
C LEU A 314 -45.19 13.97 36.96
N VAL A 315 -45.98 15.06 37.01
CA VAL A 315 -45.72 16.29 36.23
C VAL A 315 -44.79 17.26 36.97
N ALA A 316 -44.77 17.25 38.30
CA ALA A 316 -43.94 18.15 39.11
C ALA A 316 -42.44 17.78 39.14
N ALA A 317 -42.04 16.65 38.56
CA ALA A 317 -40.68 16.11 38.65
C ALA A 317 -39.74 16.49 37.47
N HIS A 318 -40.18 17.29 36.49
CA HIS A 318 -39.52 17.34 35.16
C HIS A 318 -39.37 18.75 34.51
N GLU A 319 -38.82 19.75 35.24
CA GLU A 319 -38.33 21.05 34.72
C GLU A 319 -37.08 21.52 35.51
N THR A 320 -36.16 22.40 35.08
CA THR A 320 -35.97 23.24 33.86
C THR A 320 -34.56 22.99 33.23
N VAL A 321 -33.90 23.99 32.60
CA VAL A 321 -32.66 23.85 31.77
C VAL A 321 -31.74 25.10 31.80
N THR A 322 -30.42 24.90 31.70
CA THR A 322 -29.40 25.92 31.32
C THR A 322 -28.31 25.35 30.38
N THR A 323 -27.68 26.14 29.49
CA THR A 323 -26.55 25.67 28.62
C THR A 323 -25.50 26.74 28.25
N ILE A 324 -24.26 26.31 27.97
CA ILE A 324 -23.14 27.11 27.42
C ILE A 324 -22.59 26.37 26.19
N THR A 325 -22.20 27.10 25.13
CA THR A 325 -21.52 26.55 23.94
C THR A 325 -20.35 27.42 23.48
N GLU A 326 -19.32 26.78 22.90
CA GLU A 326 -18.12 27.42 22.35
C GLU A 326 -18.05 27.15 20.84
N ASP A 327 -17.61 28.13 20.05
CA ASP A 327 -17.21 27.95 18.65
C ASP A 327 -16.03 28.88 18.30
N LYS A 328 -14.90 28.27 17.92
CA LYS A 328 -13.71 28.94 17.33
C LYS A 328 -13.14 30.10 18.14
N GLY A 329 -13.07 29.95 19.47
CA GLY A 329 -12.56 30.97 20.39
C GLY A 329 -13.59 32.06 20.72
N ILE A 330 -14.87 31.81 20.43
CA ILE A 330 -16.00 32.60 20.93
C ILE A 330 -16.85 31.71 21.86
N TYR A 331 -17.08 32.17 23.09
CA TYR A 331 -17.88 31.47 24.09
C TYR A 331 -19.24 32.15 24.25
N THR A 332 -20.34 31.40 24.11
CA THR A 332 -21.72 31.89 24.26
C THR A 332 -22.43 31.20 25.43
N TYR A 333 -22.86 31.97 26.43
CA TYR A 333 -23.72 31.49 27.53
C TYR A 333 -25.20 31.78 27.24
N ILE A 334 -26.09 30.82 27.53
CA ILE A 334 -27.55 30.96 27.50
C ILE A 334 -28.13 30.62 28.89
N ASN A 335 -28.68 31.62 29.59
CA ASN A 335 -29.27 31.40 30.93
C ASN A 335 -30.67 30.75 30.87
N GLU A 336 -31.25 30.46 32.04
CA GLU A 336 -32.58 29.82 32.21
C GLU A 336 -33.76 30.66 31.64
N LYS A 337 -33.48 31.87 31.14
CA LYS A 337 -34.43 32.77 30.48
C LYS A 337 -34.14 32.95 28.98
N ASN A 338 -33.23 32.16 28.41
CA ASN A 338 -32.74 32.24 27.03
C ASN A 338 -31.94 33.52 26.67
N GLU A 339 -31.37 34.23 27.64
CA GLU A 339 -30.55 35.44 27.40
C GLU A 339 -29.09 35.07 27.06
N LYS A 340 -28.49 35.73 26.05
CA LYS A 340 -27.17 35.39 25.47
C LYS A 340 -26.03 36.36 25.84
N PHE A 341 -24.84 35.82 26.10
CA PHE A 341 -23.60 36.59 26.38
C PHE A 341 -22.39 35.99 25.64
N GLU A 342 -21.53 36.81 25.02
CA GLU A 342 -20.39 36.37 24.19
C GLU A 342 -19.01 36.90 24.61
N ILE A 343 -17.96 36.09 24.43
CA ILE A 343 -16.54 36.44 24.68
C ILE A 343 -15.68 35.99 23.48
N ASN A 344 -14.99 36.89 22.76
CA ASN A 344 -14.17 36.59 21.57
C ASN A 344 -12.66 36.82 21.80
N VAL A 345 -11.88 35.73 21.78
CA VAL A 345 -10.44 35.76 22.11
C VAL A 345 -9.53 36.10 20.91
N PRO A 346 -9.67 35.50 19.70
CA PRO A 346 -8.72 35.73 18.60
C PRO A 346 -8.65 37.19 18.14
N LYS A 347 -9.78 37.90 18.15
CA LYS A 347 -9.84 39.33 17.78
C LYS A 347 -9.02 40.23 18.73
N SER A 348 -8.79 39.77 19.96
CA SER A 348 -8.04 40.49 20.98
C SER A 348 -6.52 40.36 20.82
N VAL A 349 -6.03 39.34 20.10
CA VAL A 349 -4.58 39.15 19.86
C VAL A 349 -4.12 39.97 18.65
N VAL A 350 -4.89 39.96 17.54
CA VAL A 350 -4.55 40.70 16.31
C VAL A 350 -4.46 42.21 16.55
N ASN A 351 -5.36 42.78 17.35
CA ASN A 351 -5.38 44.20 17.68
C ASN A 351 -4.15 44.68 18.49
N ASN A 352 -3.32 43.78 19.01
CA ASN A 352 -2.16 44.09 19.85
C ASN A 352 -0.81 43.66 19.23
N PHE A 353 -0.79 43.17 17.98
CA PHE A 353 0.39 42.52 17.39
C PHE A 353 1.62 43.43 17.22
N GLU A 354 1.45 44.74 16.96
CA GLU A 354 2.59 45.67 16.89
C GLU A 354 3.32 45.83 18.24
N ILE A 355 2.61 45.68 19.36
CA ILE A 355 3.21 45.75 20.70
C ILE A 355 4.05 44.48 20.95
N ILE A 356 3.62 43.33 20.43
CA ILE A 356 4.27 42.03 20.66
C ILE A 356 5.64 41.88 19.98
N VAL A 357 5.86 42.53 18.83
CA VAL A 357 7.11 42.39 18.04
C VAL A 357 8.18 43.44 18.41
N LYS A 358 7.75 44.60 18.92
CA LYS A 358 8.61 45.77 19.18
C LYS A 358 8.93 45.99 20.66
N ASP A 359 8.30 45.26 21.57
CA ASP A 359 8.48 45.38 23.02
C ASP A 359 9.21 44.15 23.61
N GLY A 360 9.74 44.29 24.81
CA GLY A 360 10.64 43.34 25.46
C GLY A 360 12.12 43.73 25.38
N PRO A 361 12.99 42.90 25.99
CA PRO A 361 14.06 42.26 25.25
C PRO A 361 13.84 40.75 25.13
N VAL A 362 14.49 40.10 24.16
CA VAL A 362 14.42 38.64 23.96
C VAL A 362 15.80 38.00 24.05
N THR A 363 15.90 36.91 24.81
CA THR A 363 17.15 36.15 24.96
C THR A 363 17.10 34.88 24.12
N VAL A 364 18.06 34.72 23.21
CA VAL A 364 18.19 33.55 22.33
C VAL A 364 19.59 32.99 22.49
N ASN A 365 19.70 31.72 22.88
CA ASN A 365 20.96 30.98 23.07
C ASN A 365 21.98 31.63 24.04
N GLY A 366 21.51 32.48 24.96
CA GLY A 366 22.33 33.14 25.98
C GLY A 366 22.62 34.62 25.68
N ASP A 367 22.53 35.03 24.42
CA ASP A 367 22.64 36.42 24.01
C ASP A 367 21.28 37.12 24.08
N THR A 368 21.27 38.37 24.55
CA THR A 368 20.04 39.17 24.70
C THR A 368 19.99 40.23 23.62
N PHE A 369 18.90 40.23 22.86
CA PHE A 369 18.60 41.19 21.80
C PHE A 369 17.49 42.13 22.28
N SER A 370 17.60 43.41 21.91
CA SER A 370 16.69 44.47 22.38
C SER A 370 15.26 44.26 21.87
N THR A 371 15.11 43.65 20.69
CA THR A 371 13.83 43.25 20.10
C THR A 371 14.00 41.96 19.31
N ILE A 372 12.88 41.36 18.89
CA ILE A 372 12.87 40.21 17.96
C ILE A 372 13.49 40.60 16.60
N GLU A 373 13.42 41.87 16.20
CA GLU A 373 13.94 42.41 14.94
C GLU A 373 15.48 42.50 14.92
N GLU A 374 16.12 42.84 16.05
CA GLU A 374 17.58 42.97 16.14
C GLU A 374 18.30 41.61 15.95
N TYR A 375 17.76 40.53 16.53
CA TYR A 375 18.29 39.18 16.39
C TYR A 375 18.38 38.73 14.93
N ILE A 376 17.35 39.06 14.12
CA ILE A 376 17.28 38.70 12.70
C ILE A 376 18.40 39.39 11.90
N THR A 377 18.85 40.58 12.31
CA THR A 377 19.88 41.36 11.61
C THR A 377 21.30 40.85 11.90
N HIS A 378 21.57 40.31 13.09
CA HIS A 378 22.89 39.81 13.48
C HIS A 378 23.38 38.64 12.61
N LEU A 379 22.46 37.76 12.20
CA LEU A 379 22.75 36.53 11.44
C LEU A 379 23.34 36.77 10.04
N ALA A 380 23.20 37.98 9.47
CA ALA A 380 23.51 38.25 8.06
C ALA A 380 25.00 38.56 7.74
N ASN A 381 25.87 38.80 8.74
CA ASN A 381 27.11 39.57 8.53
C ASN A 381 28.46 38.79 8.60
N ASN A 382 28.48 37.47 8.83
CA ASN A 382 29.69 36.76 9.31
C ASN A 382 30.36 35.75 8.33
N VAL A 383 30.53 36.05 7.02
CA VAL A 383 31.05 35.05 6.03
C VAL A 383 32.13 35.61 5.09
N SER A 384 33.44 35.42 5.40
CA SER A 384 34.59 35.58 4.45
C SER A 384 35.95 35.17 5.04
N ASN A 385 36.61 34.13 4.50
CA ASN A 385 38.07 33.87 4.61
C ASN A 385 38.49 32.73 3.65
N VAL A 386 39.72 32.73 3.12
CA VAL A 386 40.22 31.70 2.18
C VAL A 386 41.62 31.20 2.61
N SER A 387 41.71 29.90 2.90
CA SER A 387 42.96 29.18 3.22
C SER A 387 43.13 27.96 2.31
N GLY A 388 44.38 27.59 2.00
CA GLY A 388 44.68 26.34 1.28
C GLY A 388 44.42 25.09 2.13
N SER A 389 44.21 23.94 1.49
CA SER A 389 43.97 22.63 2.12
C SER A 389 45.11 21.64 1.84
N ASP A 390 45.11 20.50 2.54
CA ASP A 390 46.16 19.46 2.44
C ASP A 390 46.39 18.87 1.02
N PHE A 391 45.46 19.10 0.09
CA PHE A 391 45.49 18.63 -1.29
C PHE A 391 46.01 19.68 -2.27
N ILE A 392 45.81 20.97 -1.96
CA ILE A 392 46.27 22.10 -2.76
C ILE A 392 47.43 22.78 -2.04
N THR A 393 48.64 22.56 -2.54
CA THR A 393 49.78 23.37 -2.12
C THR A 393 49.69 24.73 -2.81
N VAL A 394 49.31 25.77 -2.05
CA VAL A 394 49.54 27.17 -2.43
C VAL A 394 50.91 27.57 -1.92
N SER A 395 51.84 27.84 -2.84
CA SER A 395 53.21 28.24 -2.54
C SER A 395 53.55 29.58 -3.19
N GLY A 396 54.59 30.24 -2.70
CA GLY A 396 54.96 31.59 -3.12
C GLY A 396 54.18 32.69 -2.38
N THR A 397 54.59 33.93 -2.61
CA THR A 397 54.16 35.14 -1.86
C THR A 397 53.17 36.02 -2.62
N GLY A 398 52.80 35.64 -3.85
CA GLY A 398 51.92 36.45 -4.70
C GLY A 398 52.59 37.67 -5.32
N THR A 399 53.92 37.74 -5.30
CA THR A 399 54.69 38.86 -5.85
C THR A 399 55.07 38.60 -7.31
N VAL A 400 55.51 39.62 -8.05
CA VAL A 400 55.95 39.46 -9.46
C VAL A 400 57.21 38.57 -9.57
N ALA A 401 58.06 38.56 -8.54
CA ALA A 401 59.26 37.72 -8.50
C ALA A 401 58.98 36.29 -7.99
N ASP A 402 57.94 36.13 -7.17
CA ASP A 402 57.52 34.87 -6.55
C ASP A 402 55.97 34.80 -6.52
N PRO A 403 55.35 34.51 -7.68
CA PRO A 403 53.89 34.48 -7.81
C PRO A 403 53.31 33.25 -7.11
N TYR A 404 52.04 33.33 -6.69
CA TYR A 404 51.34 32.19 -6.12
C TYR A 404 51.30 31.03 -7.12
N LYS A 405 51.95 29.92 -6.77
CA LYS A 405 51.92 28.65 -7.48
C LYS A 405 50.97 27.72 -6.75
N VAL A 406 49.85 27.44 -7.40
CA VAL A 406 48.86 26.45 -6.98
C VAL A 406 49.21 25.13 -7.66
N SER A 407 49.48 24.10 -6.87
CA SER A 407 49.74 22.75 -7.38
C SER A 407 48.92 21.72 -6.60
N ILE A 408 48.37 20.75 -7.32
CA ILE A 408 47.70 19.58 -6.75
C ILE A 408 48.76 18.54 -6.39
N LYS A 409 48.74 18.06 -5.15
CA LYS A 409 49.58 16.94 -4.70
C LYS A 409 49.07 15.63 -5.32
N GLU A 410 49.96 14.81 -5.87
CA GLU A 410 49.58 13.53 -6.49
C GLU A 410 48.89 12.55 -5.52
N GLY A 411 47.96 11.76 -6.07
CA GLY A 411 47.20 10.74 -5.35
C GLY A 411 47.81 9.35 -5.44
N LEU A 412 47.13 8.38 -4.84
CA LEU A 412 47.48 6.97 -4.99
C LEU A 412 47.05 6.44 -6.38
N PRO A 413 47.66 5.36 -6.90
CA PRO A 413 47.18 4.71 -8.12
C PRO A 413 45.69 4.39 -8.07
N ASN A 414 44.99 4.56 -9.19
CA ASN A 414 43.55 4.36 -9.34
C ASN A 414 42.66 5.27 -8.47
N THR A 415 43.18 6.43 -8.03
CA THR A 415 42.38 7.49 -7.38
C THR A 415 42.24 8.73 -8.26
N MET A 416 41.17 9.47 -8.06
CA MET A 416 40.85 10.76 -8.69
C MET A 416 40.61 11.80 -7.60
N LEU A 417 41.09 13.02 -7.79
CA LEU A 417 40.79 14.12 -6.87
C LEU A 417 39.37 14.60 -7.14
N VAL A 418 38.51 14.48 -6.14
CA VAL A 418 37.11 14.93 -6.17
C VAL A 418 36.88 15.99 -5.11
N THR A 419 35.79 16.74 -5.22
CA THR A 419 35.29 17.59 -4.13
C THR A 419 34.19 16.84 -3.39
N ASN A 420 34.32 16.69 -2.08
CA ASN A 420 33.32 16.05 -1.23
C ASN A 420 32.15 16.99 -0.89
N ALA A 421 31.14 16.48 -0.20
CA ALA A 421 29.93 17.24 0.14
C ALA A 421 30.18 18.46 1.06
N ALA A 422 31.32 18.51 1.77
CA ALA A 422 31.72 19.67 2.59
C ALA A 422 32.46 20.75 1.78
N GLY A 423 32.68 20.53 0.47
CA GLY A 423 33.47 21.42 -0.38
C GLY A 423 34.98 21.21 -0.27
N GLU A 424 35.41 20.21 0.50
CA GLU A 424 36.82 19.84 0.66
C GLU A 424 37.24 18.92 -0.50
N LEU A 425 38.54 18.92 -0.82
CA LEU A 425 39.07 18.02 -1.83
C LEU A 425 39.47 16.70 -1.18
N GLU A 426 39.33 15.58 -1.89
CA GLU A 426 39.76 14.26 -1.43
C GLU A 426 40.14 13.34 -2.59
N TRP A 427 40.96 12.31 -2.33
CA TRP A 427 41.31 11.29 -3.33
C TRP A 427 40.36 10.09 -3.22
N ALA A 428 39.49 9.93 -4.21
CA ALA A 428 38.48 8.87 -4.27
C ALA A 428 38.79 7.83 -5.36
N THR A 429 38.36 6.58 -5.14
CA THR A 429 38.39 5.51 -6.15
C THR A 429 37.09 5.47 -6.96
N VAL A 430 37.08 4.86 -8.14
CA VAL A 430 35.84 4.62 -8.90
C VAL A 430 34.81 3.88 -8.05
N THR A 431 35.21 2.87 -7.29
CA THR A 431 34.33 2.09 -6.41
C THR A 431 33.72 2.94 -5.29
N SER A 432 34.47 3.87 -4.68
CA SER A 432 33.92 4.78 -3.67
C SER A 432 33.05 5.88 -4.26
N ILE A 433 33.36 6.35 -5.48
CA ILE A 433 32.52 7.31 -6.22
C ILE A 433 31.17 6.68 -6.58
N VAL A 434 31.16 5.46 -7.10
CA VAL A 434 29.92 4.73 -7.43
C VAL A 434 29.10 4.51 -6.16
N LYS A 435 29.68 3.89 -5.11
CA LYS A 435 28.98 3.68 -3.82
C LYS A 435 28.48 4.95 -3.14
N GLY A 436 29.16 6.09 -3.33
CA GLY A 436 28.72 7.38 -2.78
C GLY A 436 27.57 8.03 -3.54
N ASN A 437 27.30 7.60 -4.79
CA ASN A 437 26.20 8.07 -5.63
C ASN A 437 25.10 7.02 -5.85
N GLU A 438 25.27 5.80 -5.32
CA GLU A 438 24.25 4.76 -5.32
C GLU A 438 23.06 5.14 -4.44
N THR A 439 21.88 5.03 -5.01
CA THR A 439 20.61 5.05 -4.29
C THR A 439 20.33 3.67 -3.70
N ILE A 440 20.23 3.58 -2.38
CA ILE A 440 20.05 2.32 -1.66
C ILE A 440 18.56 1.97 -1.54
N THR A 441 18.21 0.74 -1.88
CA THR A 441 16.89 0.16 -1.59
C THR A 441 16.82 -0.32 -0.15
N THR A 442 15.62 -0.31 0.45
CA THR A 442 15.42 -0.82 1.83
C THR A 442 14.19 -1.71 1.92
N LEU A 443 14.23 -2.71 2.79
CA LEU A 443 13.07 -3.49 3.20
C LEU A 443 13.02 -3.53 4.72
N VAL A 444 12.06 -2.84 5.33
CA VAL A 444 11.91 -2.73 6.79
C VAL A 444 10.76 -3.61 7.24
N ASN A 445 10.98 -4.51 8.22
CA ASN A 445 9.92 -5.25 8.89
C ASN A 445 9.27 -4.35 9.95
N ASN A 446 7.98 -4.03 9.79
CA ASN A 446 7.25 -3.12 10.67
C ASN A 446 6.77 -3.81 11.98
N SER A 447 7.07 -5.12 12.14
CA SER A 447 6.74 -5.96 13.30
C SER A 447 5.24 -6.21 13.52
N ASP A 448 4.38 -5.90 12.56
CA ASP A 448 2.95 -6.19 12.51
C ASP A 448 2.59 -7.18 11.38
N GLY A 449 3.58 -7.76 10.69
CA GLY A 449 3.40 -8.59 9.50
C GLY A 449 3.40 -7.81 8.19
N THR A 450 3.56 -6.48 8.25
CA THR A 450 3.81 -5.64 7.08
C THR A 450 5.29 -5.34 6.91
N TYR A 451 5.72 -5.16 5.66
CA TYR A 451 7.09 -4.79 5.29
C TYR A 451 7.08 -3.57 4.38
N THR A 452 7.86 -2.56 4.73
CA THR A 452 8.02 -1.34 3.94
C THR A 452 9.21 -1.49 3.00
N TYR A 453 8.97 -1.69 1.71
CA TYR A 453 9.99 -1.59 0.67
C TYR A 453 10.11 -0.13 0.20
N THR A 454 11.33 0.38 0.10
CA THR A 454 11.63 1.67 -0.54
C THR A 454 12.61 1.43 -1.67
N SER A 455 12.24 1.78 -2.90
CA SER A 455 13.11 1.71 -4.08
C SER A 455 14.06 2.91 -4.18
N GLU A 456 14.97 2.80 -5.14
CA GLU A 456 16.02 3.76 -5.51
C GLU A 456 15.46 5.17 -5.81
N ASP A 457 14.29 5.23 -6.43
CA ASP A 457 13.55 6.47 -6.74
C ASP A 457 12.76 7.05 -5.55
N LYS A 458 12.84 6.39 -4.39
CA LYS A 458 12.09 6.66 -3.14
C LYS A 458 10.59 6.32 -3.22
N THR A 459 10.13 5.59 -4.23
CA THR A 459 8.79 5.00 -4.22
C THR A 459 8.68 3.98 -3.08
N ILE A 460 7.60 4.06 -2.31
CA ILE A 460 7.34 3.16 -1.18
C ILE A 460 6.28 2.14 -1.57
N THR A 461 6.55 0.86 -1.33
CA THR A 461 5.62 -0.26 -1.50
C THR A 461 5.48 -1.00 -0.19
N THR A 462 4.26 -1.14 0.33
CA THR A 462 3.98 -1.97 1.49
C THR A 462 3.61 -3.38 1.04
N VAL A 463 4.30 -4.40 1.57
CA VAL A 463 3.87 -5.80 1.51
C VAL A 463 3.12 -6.09 2.80
N ASP A 464 1.83 -6.40 2.74
CA ASP A 464 0.97 -6.60 3.91
C ASP A 464 0.48 -8.05 3.95
N ILE A 465 1.23 -8.91 4.65
CA ILE A 465 0.95 -10.34 4.71
C ILE A 465 -0.44 -10.63 5.34
N PRO A 466 -0.85 -9.99 6.46
CA PRO A 466 -2.20 -10.14 7.00
C PRO A 466 -3.29 -9.72 6.02
N ALA A 467 -3.18 -8.55 5.36
CA ALA A 467 -4.19 -8.07 4.43
C ALA A 467 -4.28 -8.95 3.17
N ASP A 468 -3.16 -9.45 2.66
CA ASP A 468 -3.14 -10.37 1.51
C ASP A 468 -3.84 -11.70 1.84
N VAL A 469 -3.65 -12.25 3.05
CA VAL A 469 -4.40 -13.44 3.52
C VAL A 469 -5.89 -13.14 3.63
N VAL A 470 -6.26 -12.01 4.25
CA VAL A 470 -7.66 -11.55 4.35
C VAL A 470 -8.30 -11.40 2.96
N ASN A 471 -7.60 -10.79 2.01
CA ASN A 471 -8.06 -10.63 0.64
C ASN A 471 -8.18 -11.96 -0.10
N ASN A 472 -7.27 -12.92 0.15
CA ASN A 472 -7.33 -14.25 -0.43
C ASN A 472 -8.55 -15.05 0.06
N ILE A 473 -8.93 -14.89 1.34
CA ILE A 473 -10.15 -15.50 1.89
C ILE A 473 -11.40 -14.81 1.32
N LYS A 474 -11.45 -13.47 1.31
CA LYS A 474 -12.60 -12.67 0.83
C LYS A 474 -12.95 -12.89 -0.64
N ASN A 475 -11.97 -13.12 -1.49
CA ASN A 475 -12.14 -13.20 -2.95
C ASN A 475 -12.02 -14.63 -3.49
N GLU A 476 -12.44 -15.64 -2.69
CA GLU A 476 -12.47 -17.06 -3.08
C GLU A 476 -11.13 -17.61 -3.60
N GLY A 477 -10.01 -17.11 -3.08
CA GLY A 477 -8.66 -17.45 -3.50
C GLY A 477 -8.18 -18.84 -3.05
N ALA A 478 -6.90 -19.13 -3.24
CA ALA A 478 -6.30 -20.43 -2.90
C ALA A 478 -6.51 -20.84 -1.42
N ILE A 479 -6.45 -19.89 -0.48
CA ILE A 479 -6.67 -20.13 0.95
C ILE A 479 -8.14 -20.47 1.23
N TYR A 480 -9.09 -19.78 0.58
CA TYR A 480 -10.52 -20.09 0.68
C TYR A 480 -10.83 -21.51 0.20
N ASN A 481 -10.26 -21.90 -0.96
CA ASN A 481 -10.40 -23.26 -1.50
C ASN A 481 -9.77 -24.32 -0.59
N GLU A 482 -8.63 -24.03 0.04
CA GLU A 482 -8.01 -24.94 1.01
C GLU A 482 -8.86 -25.10 2.29
N ILE A 483 -9.49 -24.02 2.77
CA ILE A 483 -10.45 -24.07 3.88
C ILE A 483 -11.66 -24.95 3.51
N ILE A 484 -12.22 -24.80 2.30
CA ILE A 484 -13.28 -25.70 1.78
C ILE A 484 -12.84 -27.15 1.82
N ASN A 485 -11.66 -27.46 1.28
CA ASN A 485 -11.14 -28.83 1.22
C ASN A 485 -10.97 -29.43 2.63
N ILE A 486 -10.42 -28.66 3.57
CA ILE A 486 -10.22 -29.08 4.98
C ILE A 486 -11.56 -29.31 5.68
N LEU A 487 -12.58 -28.48 5.43
CA LEU A 487 -13.90 -28.61 6.03
C LEU A 487 -14.68 -29.79 5.44
N ASN A 488 -14.73 -29.91 4.10
CA ASN A 488 -15.37 -31.06 3.40
C ASN A 488 -14.79 -32.41 3.84
N ALA A 489 -13.47 -32.46 4.12
CA ALA A 489 -12.82 -33.68 4.62
C ALA A 489 -13.10 -33.98 6.11
N LYS A 490 -13.94 -33.18 6.79
CA LYS A 490 -14.21 -33.25 8.23
C LYS A 490 -15.69 -33.23 8.61
N THR A 491 -16.61 -33.07 7.67
CA THR A 491 -18.04 -33.03 7.98
C THR A 491 -18.69 -34.41 7.95
N ASP A 492 -19.68 -34.57 8.82
CA ASP A 492 -20.59 -35.70 8.86
C ASP A 492 -21.67 -35.54 7.75
N LEU A 493 -22.63 -36.45 7.67
CA LEU A 493 -23.77 -36.39 6.75
C LEU A 493 -25.06 -36.75 7.48
N PHE A 494 -26.11 -35.95 7.31
CA PHE A 494 -27.44 -36.20 7.88
C PHE A 494 -28.50 -36.32 6.77
N VAL A 495 -29.34 -37.34 6.86
CA VAL A 495 -30.36 -37.69 5.85
C VAL A 495 -31.70 -37.98 6.54
N ASP A 496 -32.76 -37.31 6.10
CA ASP A 496 -34.15 -37.68 6.36
C ASP A 496 -34.59 -38.74 5.34
N ASN A 497 -35.14 -39.86 5.81
CA ASN A 497 -35.57 -40.96 4.95
C ASN A 497 -37.03 -40.82 4.47
N GLY A 498 -37.80 -39.86 5.01
CA GLY A 498 -39.17 -39.55 4.61
C GLY A 498 -40.26 -40.44 5.23
N ASP A 499 -39.91 -41.28 6.20
CA ASP A 499 -40.80 -42.24 6.89
C ASP A 499 -40.80 -42.07 8.43
N GLY A 500 -40.32 -40.92 8.91
CA GLY A 500 -40.10 -40.66 10.35
C GLY A 500 -38.77 -41.21 10.87
N THR A 501 -37.91 -41.77 10.01
CA THR A 501 -36.56 -42.19 10.37
C THR A 501 -35.47 -41.29 9.75
N PHE A 502 -34.37 -41.13 10.47
CA PHE A 502 -33.22 -40.30 10.09
C PHE A 502 -31.92 -41.11 10.14
N THR A 503 -30.99 -40.84 9.23
CA THR A 503 -29.66 -41.46 9.16
C THR A 503 -28.57 -40.41 9.33
N HIS A 504 -27.75 -40.53 10.38
CA HIS A 504 -26.52 -39.77 10.56
C HIS A 504 -25.32 -40.64 10.21
N THR A 505 -24.43 -40.17 9.34
CA THR A 505 -23.18 -40.84 8.98
C THR A 505 -22.02 -39.96 9.40
N THR A 506 -21.14 -40.45 10.28
CA THR A 506 -19.94 -39.71 10.66
C THR A 506 -18.92 -39.64 9.51
N VAL A 507 -17.96 -38.72 9.58
CA VAL A 507 -16.84 -38.58 8.63
C VAL A 507 -16.02 -39.87 8.45
N ASP A 508 -15.99 -40.76 9.45
CA ASP A 508 -15.36 -42.08 9.36
C ASP A 508 -16.29 -43.21 8.87
N GLY A 509 -17.48 -42.85 8.38
CA GLY A 509 -18.42 -43.74 7.72
C GLY A 509 -19.33 -44.56 8.64
N LYS A 510 -19.46 -44.21 9.92
CA LYS A 510 -20.37 -44.93 10.84
C LYS A 510 -21.78 -44.36 10.77
N GLU A 511 -22.75 -45.21 10.46
CA GLU A 511 -24.17 -44.86 10.49
C GLU A 511 -24.77 -45.00 11.90
N VAL A 512 -25.58 -44.02 12.30
CA VAL A 512 -26.53 -44.06 13.42
C VAL A 512 -27.91 -43.73 12.86
N LYS A 513 -28.91 -44.55 13.19
CA LYS A 513 -30.30 -44.35 12.75
C LYS A 513 -31.18 -43.99 13.93
N PHE A 514 -32.04 -43.01 13.72
CA PHE A 514 -33.03 -42.54 14.68
C PHE A 514 -34.42 -42.84 14.12
N ASP A 515 -35.31 -43.39 14.94
CA ASP A 515 -36.72 -43.59 14.62
C ASP A 515 -37.54 -42.72 15.57
N ALA A 516 -38.37 -41.83 15.03
CA ALA A 516 -39.18 -40.90 15.81
C ALA A 516 -40.62 -41.40 16.03
N ASN A 517 -40.99 -42.55 15.46
CA ASN A 517 -42.32 -43.16 15.60
C ASN A 517 -42.49 -43.82 16.98
N THR A 518 -42.87 -43.04 18.00
CA THR A 518 -42.73 -43.45 19.42
C THR A 518 -44.02 -43.75 20.20
N LEU A 519 -45.21 -43.48 19.65
CA LEU A 519 -46.50 -43.85 20.28
C LEU A 519 -47.00 -45.19 19.72
N THR A 520 -47.72 -45.95 20.54
CA THR A 520 -48.43 -47.19 20.15
C THR A 520 -49.76 -47.29 20.90
N MET A 521 -50.74 -47.97 20.31
CA MET A 521 -52.09 -48.14 20.89
C MET A 521 -52.49 -49.63 20.96
N LEU A 522 -53.18 -49.99 22.05
CA LEU A 522 -53.76 -51.30 22.31
C LEU A 522 -55.25 -51.15 22.70
N ASP A 523 -56.15 -51.83 21.97
CA ASP A 523 -57.54 -52.05 22.38
C ASP A 523 -57.60 -53.18 23.42
N ASN A 524 -58.17 -52.88 24.59
CA ASN A 524 -58.34 -53.86 25.69
C ASN A 524 -59.66 -54.66 25.59
N ASN A 525 -60.49 -54.37 24.58
CA ASN A 525 -61.78 -54.99 24.27
C ASN A 525 -62.87 -54.84 25.37
N ASP A 526 -62.70 -53.92 26.33
CA ASP A 526 -63.64 -53.67 27.43
C ASP A 526 -64.25 -52.25 27.45
N GLY A 527 -63.93 -51.44 26.43
CA GLY A 527 -64.27 -50.01 26.37
C GLY A 527 -63.14 -49.09 26.79
N THR A 528 -62.01 -49.64 27.25
CA THR A 528 -60.77 -48.90 27.50
C THR A 528 -59.73 -49.11 26.41
N TYR A 529 -58.91 -48.08 26.16
CA TYR A 529 -57.81 -48.10 25.19
C TYR A 529 -56.53 -47.64 25.85
N THR A 530 -55.45 -48.41 25.69
CA THR A 530 -54.14 -48.11 26.30
C THR A 530 -53.15 -47.59 25.26
N PHE A 531 -52.71 -46.35 25.42
CA PHE A 531 -51.71 -45.68 24.61
C PHE A 531 -50.37 -45.72 25.35
N THR A 532 -49.29 -46.19 24.71
CA THR A 532 -47.95 -46.30 25.30
C THR A 532 -46.98 -45.39 24.56
N ASN A 533 -46.36 -44.44 25.28
CA ASN A 533 -45.43 -43.47 24.71
C ASN A 533 -43.97 -43.97 24.63
N ALA A 534 -43.07 -43.13 24.13
CA ALA A 534 -41.63 -43.37 24.00
C ALA A 534 -40.95 -43.89 25.29
N ASN A 535 -41.43 -43.45 26.44
CA ASN A 535 -40.87 -43.77 27.76
C ASN A 535 -41.41 -45.09 28.34
N GLY A 536 -42.34 -45.74 27.64
CA GLY A 536 -43.11 -46.88 28.15
C GLY A 536 -44.22 -46.47 29.13
N GLU A 537 -44.54 -45.17 29.24
CA GLU A 537 -45.62 -44.69 30.07
C GLU A 537 -46.96 -44.91 29.36
N THR A 538 -47.93 -45.45 30.09
CA THR A 538 -49.24 -45.84 29.54
C THR A 538 -50.34 -44.90 30.02
N VAL A 539 -51.12 -44.33 29.10
CA VAL A 539 -52.41 -43.70 29.41
C VAL A 539 -53.50 -44.66 28.98
N THR A 540 -54.41 -44.99 29.90
CA THR A 540 -55.62 -45.76 29.57
C THR A 540 -56.82 -44.83 29.60
N VAL A 541 -57.50 -44.69 28.47
CA VAL A 541 -58.71 -43.87 28.34
C VAL A 541 -59.92 -44.74 28.64
N ASP A 542 -60.65 -44.43 29.71
CA ASP A 542 -61.97 -44.99 29.98
C ASP A 542 -63.04 -44.04 29.40
N VAL A 543 -63.45 -44.35 28.17
CA VAL A 543 -64.45 -43.61 27.39
C VAL A 543 -65.81 -43.56 28.10
N ILE A 544 -66.09 -44.54 28.97
CA ILE A 544 -67.34 -44.66 29.72
C ILE A 544 -67.24 -43.86 31.03
N GLY A 545 -66.06 -43.81 31.64
CA GLY A 545 -65.77 -43.08 32.88
C GLY A 545 -65.75 -41.56 32.73
N ASP A 546 -65.07 -41.01 31.73
CA ASP A 546 -64.88 -39.55 31.60
C ASP A 546 -66.16 -38.79 31.17
N VAL A 547 -67.10 -39.50 30.53
CA VAL A 547 -68.44 -38.98 30.23
C VAL A 547 -69.24 -38.79 31.54
N VAL A 548 -68.92 -39.50 32.62
CA VAL A 548 -69.62 -39.41 33.92
C VAL A 548 -69.24 -38.12 34.69
N THR A 549 -68.05 -37.55 34.45
CA THR A 549 -67.46 -36.47 35.27
C THR A 549 -67.50 -35.08 34.65
N ASN A 550 -67.70 -34.94 33.34
CA ASN A 550 -67.63 -33.65 32.63
C ASN A 550 -68.98 -32.94 32.48
N ILE A 551 -70.01 -33.38 33.20
CA ILE A 551 -71.39 -32.89 33.07
C ILE A 551 -72.05 -32.83 34.45
#